data_AF-A0A395T704-F1
#
_entry.id   AF-A0A395T704-F1
#
_cell.length_a   1.000
_cell.length_b   1.000
_cell.length_c   1.000
_cell.angle_alpha   90.00
_cell.angle_beta   90.00
_cell.angle_gamma   90.00
#
_symmetry.space_group_name_H-M   'P 1'
#
loop_
_entity.id
_entity.type
_entity.pdbx_description
1 polymer ?
#
loop_
_entity_poly.entity_id
_entity_poly.type
_entity_poly.pdbx_seq_one_letter_code
_entity_poly.pdbx_strand_id
1 'polypeptide(L)'
;MYIRQVLRDGYYQGSRPPLTTLDVKESSLVSRSIGSGIRIFNPLHLEVVRVIDQRALHRLSDILQSFPAEFAPHNKTAFIHSGTYFPCMPSPLEEMRDMCFSYQVGGEYLASHRLDALRSTIRRLLRSATHASSFSDILAYSQAINLGQIIRLLICRDACGDQVERDNEDMWALTHQLWQRAPIQLPRTLSPWQAWLFSESVRRTIMVCNILLAVYSSLKRGYAMHSLCVEALPFDVRTKLWDAETEMDWEIGASKITSPSLVTLSQFTTSRRASTNGSKFEDLLVLSFGK
;
A
#
# COMPACT_ATOMS: atom_id res chain seq x y z
N MET A 1 -11.47 -16.95 -1.94
CA MET A 1 -12.21 -15.66 -2.00
C MET A 1 -13.62 -15.96 -1.53
N TYR A 2 -14.14 -15.17 -0.60
CA TYR A 2 -15.47 -15.39 -0.01
C TYR A 2 -16.26 -14.09 -0.05
N ILE A 3 -17.58 -14.17 -0.16
CA ILE A 3 -18.47 -13.02 -0.09
C ILE A 3 -19.05 -12.97 1.33
N ARG A 4 -18.88 -11.85 2.02
CA ARG A 4 -19.43 -11.60 3.36
C ARG A 4 -20.47 -10.48 3.30
N GLN A 5 -21.59 -10.65 3.98
CA GLN A 5 -22.59 -9.61 4.19
C GLN A 5 -22.28 -8.84 5.48
N VAL A 6 -22.22 -7.50 5.41
CA VAL A 6 -22.00 -6.63 6.58
C VAL A 6 -23.11 -5.60 6.69
N LEU A 7 -23.65 -5.43 7.90
CA LEU A 7 -24.66 -4.41 8.22
C LEU A 7 -23.99 -3.04 8.33
N ARG A 8 -24.58 -2.03 7.67
CA ARG A 8 -24.08 -0.66 7.67
C ARG A 8 -24.58 0.07 8.91
N ASP A 9 -23.84 0.03 10.01
CA ASP A 9 -23.97 1.07 11.03
C ASP A 9 -23.28 2.34 10.50
N GLY A 10 -23.92 3.50 10.68
CA GLY A 10 -23.58 4.77 10.02
C GLY A 10 -22.17 5.33 10.28
N TYR A 11 -21.32 4.60 10.97
CA TYR A 11 -19.90 4.89 11.19
C TYR A 11 -19.13 3.57 11.13
N TYR A 12 -18.43 3.31 10.01
CA TYR A 12 -17.49 2.21 9.91
C TYR A 12 -16.26 2.58 10.76
N GLN A 13 -16.31 2.32 12.07
CA GLN A 13 -15.17 2.40 12.98
C GLN A 13 -14.57 0.99 13.08
N GLY A 14 -13.37 0.77 12.52
CA GLY A 14 -12.68 -0.51 12.29
C GLY A 14 -12.45 -1.48 13.46
N SER A 15 -13.49 -1.80 14.26
CA SER A 15 -13.41 -2.62 15.46
C SER A 15 -14.66 -3.50 15.70
N ARG A 16 -14.44 -4.82 15.84
CA ARG A 16 -15.25 -5.95 16.44
C ARG A 16 -16.28 -6.74 15.60
N PRO A 17 -16.68 -7.98 16.00
CA PRO A 17 -16.22 -8.88 17.09
C PRO A 17 -15.55 -10.20 16.59
N PRO A 18 -14.97 -11.05 17.48
CA PRO A 18 -14.38 -12.34 17.08
C PRO A 18 -15.45 -13.36 16.70
N LEU A 19 -15.03 -14.41 15.97
CA LEU A 19 -15.84 -15.57 15.60
C LEU A 19 -16.27 -16.34 16.85
N THR A 20 -17.39 -15.95 17.46
CA THR A 20 -18.17 -16.81 18.33
C THR A 20 -19.63 -16.78 17.91
N THR A 21 -20.22 -17.96 18.00
CA THR A 21 -21.57 -18.37 17.63
C THR A 21 -22.62 -17.27 17.75
N LEU A 22 -23.37 -17.10 16.67
CA LEU A 22 -24.57 -16.28 16.56
C LEU A 22 -25.51 -16.54 17.74
N ASP A 23 -25.51 -15.65 18.73
CA ASP A 23 -26.64 -15.45 19.61
C ASP A 23 -27.33 -14.15 19.19
N VAL A 24 -28.47 -14.30 18.55
CA VAL A 24 -29.33 -13.21 18.11
C VAL A 24 -29.97 -12.60 19.37
N LYS A 25 -29.32 -11.59 19.95
CA LYS A 25 -30.01 -10.65 20.83
C LYS A 25 -30.44 -9.45 20.01
N GLU A 26 -31.76 -9.28 19.92
CA GLU A 26 -32.45 -8.11 19.42
C GLU A 26 -31.91 -6.85 20.10
N SER A 27 -31.04 -6.11 19.40
CA SER A 27 -30.74 -4.71 19.74
C SER A 27 -31.38 -3.81 18.69
N SER A 28 -32.47 -3.19 19.12
CA SER A 28 -33.19 -2.05 18.56
C SER A 28 -32.45 -1.22 17.50
N LEU A 29 -32.79 -1.41 16.23
CA LEU A 29 -32.55 -0.47 15.14
C LEU A 29 -33.90 -0.08 14.51
N VAL A 30 -34.54 0.93 15.08
CA VAL A 30 -35.81 1.46 14.57
C VAL A 30 -35.52 2.44 13.44
N SER A 31 -35.67 1.99 12.19
CA SER A 31 -35.83 2.86 11.04
C SER A 31 -37.16 3.63 11.15
N ARG A 32 -37.15 4.96 10.99
CA ARG A 32 -38.39 5.75 10.91
C ARG A 32 -39.30 5.21 9.81
N SER A 33 -40.53 4.88 10.17
CA SER A 33 -41.59 4.44 9.26
C SER A 33 -42.02 5.60 8.36
N ILE A 34 -41.71 5.53 7.06
CA ILE A 34 -42.43 6.30 6.05
C ILE A 34 -43.62 5.44 5.63
N GLY A 35 -44.82 6.04 5.61
CA GLY A 35 -46.06 5.35 5.26
C GLY A 35 -45.97 4.57 3.95
N SER A 36 -46.65 3.42 3.92
CA SER A 36 -46.50 2.27 3.02
C SER A 36 -45.52 1.22 3.56
N GLY A 37 -46.01 0.01 3.83
CA GLY A 37 -45.36 -1.05 4.61
C GLY A 37 -44.12 -1.70 3.98
N ILE A 38 -43.27 -0.94 3.28
CA ILE A 38 -41.99 -1.40 2.77
C ILE A 38 -40.90 -0.99 3.77
N ARG A 39 -40.45 -1.95 4.58
CA ARG A 39 -39.22 -1.81 5.35
C ARG A 39 -38.04 -2.02 4.40
N ILE A 40 -37.45 -0.93 3.91
CA ILE A 40 -36.18 -0.99 3.19
C ILE A 40 -35.09 -1.26 4.24
N PHE A 41 -34.64 -2.50 4.33
CA PHE A 41 -33.43 -2.82 5.09
C PHE A 41 -32.25 -2.07 4.47
N ASN A 42 -31.37 -1.51 5.29
CA ASN A 42 -30.10 -0.95 4.80
C ASN A 42 -29.46 -1.99 3.86
N PRO A 43 -29.04 -1.62 2.64
CA PRO A 43 -28.47 -2.58 1.72
C PRO A 43 -27.27 -3.27 2.38
N LEU A 44 -27.35 -4.59 2.51
CA LEU A 44 -26.25 -5.41 3.00
C LEU A 44 -25.05 -5.16 2.09
N HIS A 45 -23.96 -4.64 2.67
CA HIS A 45 -22.74 -4.41 1.91
C HIS A 45 -22.06 -5.77 1.69
N LEU A 46 -21.85 -6.14 0.42
CA LEU A 46 -21.15 -7.35 0.06
C LEU A 46 -19.65 -7.04 0.01
N GLU A 47 -18.94 -7.58 0.99
CA GLU A 47 -17.49 -7.51 1.06
C GLU A 47 -16.89 -8.77 0.46
N VAL A 48 -16.03 -8.57 -0.53
CA VAL A 48 -15.18 -9.65 -1.01
C VAL A 48 -13.98 -9.74 -0.09
N VAL A 49 -13.82 -10.86 0.59
CA VAL A 49 -12.70 -11.09 1.52
C VAL A 49 -11.70 -12.08 0.95
N ARG A 50 -10.43 -11.81 1.25
CA ARG A 50 -9.29 -12.68 0.96
C ARG A 50 -8.61 -13.07 2.27
N VAL A 51 -8.39 -14.37 2.43
CA VAL A 51 -7.54 -14.92 3.49
C VAL A 51 -6.18 -15.18 2.86
N ILE A 52 -5.13 -14.62 3.46
CA ILE A 52 -3.74 -14.87 3.08
C ILE A 52 -3.26 -16.02 3.97
N ASP A 53 -2.66 -17.06 3.38
CA ASP A 53 -2.14 -18.16 4.19
C ASP A 53 -1.03 -17.66 5.12
N GLN A 54 -0.86 -18.33 6.26
CA GLN A 54 0.05 -17.87 7.30
C GLN A 54 1.49 -17.77 6.79
N ARG A 55 1.96 -18.71 5.95
CA ARG A 55 3.33 -18.70 5.45
C ARG A 55 3.57 -17.52 4.49
N ALA A 56 2.63 -17.24 3.59
CA ALA A 56 2.69 -16.08 2.72
C ALA A 56 2.61 -14.78 3.52
N LEU A 57 1.75 -14.70 4.54
CA LEU A 57 1.63 -13.53 5.40
C LEU A 57 2.94 -13.20 6.11
N HIS A 58 3.63 -14.20 6.67
CA HIS A 58 4.95 -14.00 7.29
C HIS A 58 5.98 -13.51 6.28
N ARG A 59 6.05 -14.13 5.09
CA ARG A 59 6.97 -13.69 4.02
C ARG A 59 6.68 -12.27 3.54
N LEU A 60 5.42 -11.90 3.38
CA LEU A 60 5.01 -10.53 3.04
C LEU A 60 5.47 -9.54 4.12
N SER A 61 5.24 -9.87 5.40
CA SER A 61 5.73 -9.05 6.50
C SER A 61 7.25 -8.92 6.48
N ASP A 62 8.00 -10.00 6.21
CA ASP A 62 9.46 -9.96 6.15
C ASP A 62 9.97 -9.07 5.01
N ILE A 63 9.37 -9.18 3.81
CA ILE A 63 9.74 -8.34 2.66
C ILE A 63 9.43 -6.87 2.95
N LEU A 64 8.24 -6.55 3.46
CA LEU A 64 7.88 -5.17 3.78
C LEU A 64 8.80 -4.59 4.85
N GLN A 65 9.12 -5.35 5.90
CA GLN A 65 10.02 -4.93 6.98
C GLN A 65 11.45 -4.65 6.51
N SER A 66 11.89 -5.16 5.35
CA SER A 66 13.23 -4.85 4.83
C SER A 66 13.32 -3.48 4.16
N PHE A 67 12.20 -2.86 3.78
CA PHE A 67 12.21 -1.59 3.03
C PHE A 67 12.80 -0.41 3.79
N PRO A 68 12.54 -0.19 5.09
CA PRO A 68 13.23 0.85 5.85
C PRO A 68 14.75 0.65 5.89
N ALA A 69 15.21 -0.62 5.98
CA ALA A 69 16.62 -0.97 5.96
C ALA A 69 17.29 -0.63 4.61
N GLU A 70 16.61 -0.91 3.50
CA GLU A 70 17.07 -0.62 2.14
C GLU A 70 17.06 0.88 1.82
N PHE A 71 16.00 1.57 2.24
CA PHE A 71 15.77 2.95 1.85
C PHE A 71 16.79 3.91 2.44
N ALA A 72 17.17 3.72 3.70
CA ALA A 72 18.02 4.68 4.41
C ALA A 72 19.37 4.94 3.69
N PRO A 73 20.16 3.91 3.36
CA PRO A 73 21.43 4.12 2.65
C PRO A 73 21.30 4.35 1.14
N HIS A 74 20.28 3.80 0.46
CA HIS A 74 20.25 3.78 -1.01
C HIS A 74 19.22 4.72 -1.64
N ASN A 75 18.33 5.34 -0.85
CA ASN A 75 17.17 6.09 -1.36
C ASN A 75 16.29 5.25 -2.32
N LYS A 76 16.29 3.93 -2.14
CA LYS A 76 15.66 2.97 -3.04
C LYS A 76 15.04 1.80 -2.29
N THR A 77 13.88 1.36 -2.76
CA THR A 77 13.14 0.15 -2.33
C THR A 77 12.47 -0.48 -3.55
N ALA A 78 11.62 -1.48 -3.34
CA ALA A 78 10.78 -2.05 -4.39
C ALA A 78 9.81 -1.04 -5.05
N PHE A 79 9.47 0.07 -4.37
CA PHE A 79 8.46 1.04 -4.83
C PHE A 79 8.92 2.50 -4.84
N ILE A 80 10.11 2.79 -4.31
CA ILE A 80 10.77 4.10 -4.37
C ILE A 80 12.07 3.93 -5.15
N HIS A 81 12.30 4.75 -6.17
CA HIS A 81 13.54 4.74 -6.93
C HIS A 81 14.27 6.06 -6.80
N SER A 82 15.58 6.01 -6.54
CA SER A 82 16.45 7.18 -6.38
C SER A 82 16.40 8.13 -7.58
N GLY A 83 16.35 7.58 -8.79
CA GLY A 83 16.23 8.35 -10.04
C GLY A 83 14.91 9.11 -10.22
N THR A 84 13.86 8.82 -9.43
CA THR A 84 12.54 9.49 -9.57
C THR A 84 12.62 10.98 -9.20
N TYR A 85 13.50 11.31 -8.26
CA TYR A 85 13.61 12.65 -7.69
C TYR A 85 14.98 13.29 -7.90
N PHE A 86 15.79 12.76 -8.82
CA PHE A 86 17.08 13.38 -9.11
C PHE A 86 16.87 14.82 -9.64
N PRO A 87 17.61 15.84 -9.14
CA PRO A 87 18.80 15.73 -8.29
C PRO A 87 18.55 15.82 -6.77
N CYS A 88 17.34 16.17 -6.31
CA CYS A 88 17.07 16.47 -4.91
C CYS A 88 15.88 15.68 -4.37
N MET A 89 16.07 14.99 -3.26
CA MET A 89 15.01 14.24 -2.59
C MET A 89 13.96 15.21 -2.00
N PRO A 90 12.65 14.92 -2.14
CA PRO A 90 11.62 15.73 -1.51
C PRO A 90 11.68 15.62 0.01
N SER A 91 11.43 16.74 0.70
CA SER A 91 11.44 16.83 2.17
C SER A 91 10.66 15.71 2.91
N PRO A 92 9.47 15.26 2.47
CA PRO A 92 8.77 14.13 3.10
C PRO A 92 9.59 12.83 3.12
N LEU A 93 10.33 12.57 2.05
CA LEU A 93 11.17 11.38 1.92
C LEU A 93 12.49 11.55 2.68
N GLU A 94 13.06 12.76 2.75
CA GLU A 94 14.24 13.04 3.56
C GLU A 94 13.96 12.79 5.05
N GLU A 95 12.85 13.34 5.57
CA GLU A 95 12.45 13.12 6.95
C GLU A 95 12.22 11.63 7.24
N MET A 96 11.55 10.92 6.33
CA MET A 96 11.30 9.50 6.50
C MET A 96 12.61 8.69 6.41
N ARG A 97 13.59 9.11 5.61
CA ARG A 97 14.91 8.50 5.52
C ARG A 97 15.65 8.60 6.86
N ASP A 98 15.62 9.77 7.49
CA ASP A 98 16.26 9.99 8.79
C ASP A 98 15.64 9.12 9.88
N MET A 99 14.31 8.97 9.85
CA MET A 99 13.60 8.02 10.72
C MET A 99 13.98 6.57 10.42
N CYS A 100 14.09 6.16 9.16
CA CYS A 100 14.58 4.83 8.79
C CYS A 100 15.98 4.57 9.39
N PHE A 101 16.91 5.53 9.27
CA PHE A 101 18.22 5.45 9.91
C PHE A 101 18.13 5.32 11.43
N SER A 102 17.29 6.14 12.08
CA SER A 102 17.09 6.11 13.53
C SER A 102 16.65 4.73 14.03
N TYR A 103 15.79 4.04 13.27
CA TYR A 103 15.33 2.70 13.60
C TYR A 103 16.35 1.59 13.30
N GLN A 104 17.33 1.82 12.41
CA GLN A 104 18.42 0.88 12.16
C GLN A 104 19.49 0.92 13.25
N VAL A 105 19.83 2.12 13.74
CA VAL A 105 20.93 2.34 14.68
C VAL A 105 20.45 2.33 16.13
N GLY A 106 19.19 2.71 16.38
CA GLY A 106 18.69 2.95 17.72
C GLY A 106 18.41 1.67 18.53
N GLY A 107 18.97 1.59 19.73
CA GLY A 107 18.70 0.51 20.69
C GLY A 107 17.28 0.53 21.28
N GLU A 108 16.94 -0.51 22.05
CA GLU A 108 15.59 -0.71 22.64
C GLU A 108 15.18 0.41 23.60
N TYR A 109 16.13 1.04 24.30
CA TYR A 109 15.87 2.08 25.30
C TYR A 109 15.19 3.35 24.73
N LEU A 110 15.29 3.60 23.42
CA LEU A 110 14.61 4.74 22.76
C LEU A 110 13.35 4.31 22.00
N ALA A 111 12.92 3.04 22.08
CA ALA A 111 11.84 2.51 21.26
C ALA A 111 10.53 3.31 21.40
N SER A 112 10.13 3.65 22.63
CA SER A 112 8.91 4.45 22.89
C SER A 112 9.01 5.86 22.30
N HIS A 113 10.13 6.55 22.52
CA HIS A 113 10.34 7.90 21.99
C HIS A 113 10.38 7.92 20.46
N ARG A 114 11.02 6.93 19.83
CA ARG A 114 11.03 6.79 18.36
C ARG A 114 9.63 6.53 17.82
N LEU A 115 8.82 5.71 18.50
CA LEU A 115 7.44 5.45 18.09
C LEU A 115 6.57 6.71 18.19
N ASP A 116 6.72 7.50 19.25
CA ASP A 116 5.97 8.76 19.38
C ASP A 116 6.41 9.80 18.34
N ALA A 117 7.70 9.89 18.05
CA ALA A 117 8.23 10.70 16.95
C ALA A 117 7.65 10.24 15.61
N LEU A 118 7.66 8.93 15.33
CA LEU A 118 7.10 8.34 14.11
C LEU A 118 5.61 8.65 13.94
N ARG A 119 4.81 8.48 15.01
CA ARG A 119 3.38 8.83 15.02
C ARG A 119 3.16 10.32 14.76
N SER A 120 4.01 11.18 15.29
CA SER A 120 3.94 12.63 15.06
C SER A 120 4.27 12.97 13.61
N THR A 121 5.36 12.40 13.08
CA THR A 121 5.79 12.56 11.68
C THR A 121 4.73 12.09 10.71
N ILE A 122 4.20 10.86 10.85
CA ILE A 122 3.15 10.34 9.95
C ILE A 122 1.94 11.28 9.90
N ARG A 123 1.43 11.71 11.06
CA ARG A 123 0.27 12.62 11.12
C ARG A 123 0.59 13.99 10.54
N ARG A 124 1.81 14.50 10.72
CA ARG A 124 2.23 15.75 10.10
C ARG A 124 2.29 15.60 8.58
N LEU A 125 2.89 14.53 8.07
CA LEU A 125 2.96 14.25 6.63
C LEU A 125 1.57 14.09 6.02
N LEU A 126 0.65 13.36 6.68
CA LEU A 126 -0.74 13.22 6.23
C LEU A 126 -1.44 14.58 6.12
N ARG A 127 -1.28 15.45 7.12
CA ARG A 127 -1.83 16.82 7.06
C ARG A 127 -1.21 17.64 5.95
N SER A 128 0.11 17.62 5.82
CA SER A 128 0.83 18.37 4.79
C SER A 128 0.49 17.89 3.37
N ALA A 129 0.21 16.60 3.19
CA ALA A 129 -0.18 16.03 1.90
C ALA A 129 -1.50 16.59 1.36
N THR A 130 -2.39 17.10 2.23
CA THR A 130 -3.63 17.76 1.79
C THR A 130 -3.38 19.05 1.00
N HIS A 131 -2.20 19.65 1.18
CA HIS A 131 -1.74 20.85 0.49
C HIS A 131 -0.71 20.55 -0.60
N ALA A 132 -0.55 19.28 -0.99
CA ALA A 132 0.33 18.88 -2.08
C ALA A 132 -0.06 19.60 -3.38
N SER A 133 0.89 20.33 -3.96
CA SER A 133 0.65 21.22 -5.10
C SER A 133 0.74 20.51 -6.44
N SER A 134 1.57 19.46 -6.50
CA SER A 134 1.85 18.70 -7.71
C SER A 134 1.56 17.20 -7.54
N PHE A 135 1.40 16.50 -8.67
CA PHE A 135 1.26 15.05 -8.65
C PHE A 135 2.52 14.34 -8.13
N SER A 136 3.70 14.92 -8.36
CA SER A 136 4.97 14.46 -7.79
C SER A 136 5.00 14.60 -6.27
N ASP A 137 4.44 15.68 -5.72
CA ASP A 137 4.33 15.89 -4.27
C ASP A 137 3.44 14.82 -3.64
N ILE A 138 2.27 14.55 -4.24
CA ILE A 138 1.35 13.49 -3.78
C ILE A 138 2.07 12.15 -3.74
N LEU A 139 2.88 11.83 -4.77
CA LEU A 139 3.66 10.60 -4.80
C LEU A 139 4.70 10.56 -3.67
N ALA A 140 5.45 11.65 -3.47
CA ALA A 140 6.47 11.73 -2.43
C ALA A 140 5.88 11.57 -1.02
N TYR A 141 4.77 12.25 -0.73
CA TYR A 141 4.05 12.07 0.53
C TYR A 141 3.53 10.63 0.67
N SER A 142 2.91 10.07 -0.37
CA SER A 142 2.40 8.70 -0.36
C SER A 142 3.51 7.70 -0.04
N GLN A 143 4.66 7.84 -0.70
CA GLN A 143 5.81 6.96 -0.48
C GLN A 143 6.39 7.07 0.93
N ALA A 144 6.56 8.30 1.44
CA ALA A 144 7.04 8.54 2.79
C ALA A 144 6.09 7.97 3.85
N ILE A 145 4.79 8.21 3.71
CA ILE A 145 3.77 7.69 4.64
C ILE A 145 3.70 6.16 4.58
N ASN A 146 3.81 5.56 3.39
CA ASN A 146 3.87 4.11 3.24
C ASN A 146 5.06 3.51 4.00
N LEU A 147 6.26 4.08 3.86
CA LEU A 147 7.44 3.67 4.64
C LEU A 147 7.21 3.82 6.14
N GLY A 148 6.66 4.96 6.58
CA GLY A 148 6.37 5.20 7.99
C GLY A 148 5.39 4.19 8.56
N GLN A 149 4.34 3.84 7.81
CA GLN A 149 3.37 2.83 8.21
C GLN A 149 3.98 1.42 8.20
N ILE A 150 4.89 1.08 7.29
CA ILE A 150 5.64 -0.19 7.38
C ILE A 150 6.37 -0.29 8.73
N ILE A 151 7.11 0.76 9.12
CA ILE A 151 7.82 0.78 10.42
C ILE A 151 6.80 0.65 11.56
N ARG A 152 5.76 1.48 11.56
CA ARG A 152 4.79 1.55 12.66
C ARG A 152 4.03 0.22 12.85
N LEU A 153 3.57 -0.38 11.76
CA LEU A 153 2.69 -1.55 11.79
C LEU A 153 3.46 -2.87 11.97
N LEU A 154 4.62 -3.00 11.32
CA LEU A 154 5.33 -4.28 11.25
C LEU A 154 6.56 -4.35 12.17
N ILE A 155 7.29 -3.24 12.32
CA ILE A 155 8.47 -3.18 13.18
C ILE A 155 8.08 -2.83 14.63
N CYS A 156 7.38 -1.71 14.82
CA CYS A 156 6.96 -1.27 16.16
C CYS A 156 5.75 -2.02 16.69
N ARG A 157 4.91 -2.57 15.79
CA ARG A 157 3.64 -3.24 16.13
C ARG A 157 2.77 -2.36 17.03
N ASP A 158 2.55 -1.12 16.59
CA ASP A 158 1.81 -0.12 17.35
C ASP A 158 0.42 -0.64 17.80
N ALA A 159 0.20 -0.66 19.11
CA ALA A 159 -1.05 -1.12 19.73
C ALA A 159 -2.19 -0.09 19.71
N CYS A 160 -1.95 1.15 19.24
CA CYS A 160 -2.95 2.21 19.18
C CYS A 160 -3.93 2.01 18.01
N GLY A 161 -4.77 0.98 18.12
CA GLY A 161 -5.64 0.49 17.04
C GLY A 161 -6.48 1.57 16.36
N ASP A 162 -7.23 2.38 17.12
CA ASP A 162 -8.14 3.37 16.53
C ASP A 162 -7.42 4.52 15.79
N GLN A 163 -6.20 4.84 16.19
CA GLN A 163 -5.38 5.84 15.49
C GLN A 163 -4.72 5.24 14.26
N VAL A 164 -4.24 4.00 14.37
CA VAL A 164 -3.69 3.25 13.23
C VAL A 164 -4.71 3.15 12.11
N GLU A 165 -5.95 2.77 12.41
CA GLU A 165 -7.01 2.62 11.40
C GLU A 165 -7.31 3.95 10.70
N ARG A 166 -7.45 5.04 11.45
CA ARG A 166 -7.64 6.38 10.88
C ARG A 166 -6.49 6.80 9.96
N ASP A 167 -5.25 6.65 10.43
CA ASP A 167 -4.08 7.03 9.62
C ASP A 167 -3.91 6.11 8.39
N ASN A 168 -4.38 4.86 8.46
CA ASN A 168 -4.42 3.92 7.34
C ASN A 168 -5.48 4.30 6.30
N GLU A 169 -6.65 4.74 6.75
CA GLU A 169 -7.71 5.28 5.88
C GLU A 169 -7.22 6.53 5.14
N ASP A 170 -6.57 7.46 5.85
CA ASP A 170 -6.02 8.67 5.25
C ASP A 170 -4.88 8.35 4.26
N MET A 171 -3.98 7.41 4.60
CA MET A 171 -2.93 6.92 3.69
C MET A 171 -3.53 6.28 2.43
N TRP A 172 -4.58 5.47 2.59
CA TRP A 172 -5.28 4.85 1.46
C TRP A 172 -5.94 5.90 0.59
N ALA A 173 -6.62 6.88 1.18
CA ALA A 173 -7.27 7.97 0.46
C ALA A 173 -6.26 8.80 -0.35
N LEU A 174 -5.10 9.12 0.24
CA LEU A 174 -4.00 9.79 -0.44
C LEU A 174 -3.48 8.97 -1.62
N THR A 175 -3.26 7.67 -1.41
CA THR A 175 -2.81 6.76 -2.48
C THR A 175 -3.88 6.60 -3.57
N HIS A 176 -5.15 6.66 -3.22
CA HIS A 176 -6.25 6.64 -4.18
C HIS A 176 -6.28 7.92 -5.05
N GLN A 177 -5.84 9.07 -4.52
CA GLN A 177 -5.66 10.26 -5.34
C GLN A 177 -4.60 10.06 -6.44
N LEU A 178 -3.55 9.25 -6.22
CA LEU A 178 -2.59 8.92 -7.27
C LEU A 178 -3.25 8.21 -8.45
N TRP A 179 -4.21 7.33 -8.17
CA TRP A 179 -5.01 6.67 -9.20
C TRP A 179 -5.93 7.67 -9.90
N GLN A 180 -6.72 8.44 -9.13
CA GLN A 180 -7.74 9.35 -9.69
C GLN A 180 -7.15 10.52 -10.47
N ARG A 181 -6.00 11.03 -10.04
CA ARG A 181 -5.33 12.20 -10.62
C ARG A 181 -4.17 11.82 -11.54
N ALA A 182 -4.05 10.54 -11.90
CA ALA A 182 -3.01 10.08 -12.81
C ALA A 182 -3.04 10.91 -14.10
N PRO A 183 -1.92 11.54 -14.49
CA PRO A 183 -1.90 12.40 -15.65
C PRO A 183 -2.14 11.59 -16.92
N ILE A 184 -3.01 12.08 -17.79
CA ILE A 184 -3.26 11.47 -19.11
C ILE A 184 -1.98 11.52 -19.97
N GLN A 185 -1.17 12.55 -19.79
CA GLN A 185 0.12 12.72 -20.43
C GLN A 185 1.14 13.21 -19.41
N LEU A 186 2.31 12.57 -19.38
CA LEU A 186 3.44 13.02 -18.57
C LEU A 186 4.10 14.25 -19.20
N PRO A 187 4.84 15.05 -18.41
CA PRO A 187 5.61 16.16 -18.95
C PRO A 187 6.53 15.69 -20.08
N ARG A 188 6.45 16.35 -21.24
CA ARG A 188 7.28 16.05 -22.42
C ARG A 188 8.78 16.29 -22.21
N THR A 189 9.13 16.93 -21.10
CA THR A 189 10.50 17.18 -20.68
C THR A 189 11.19 15.95 -20.11
N LEU A 190 10.44 14.90 -19.76
CA LEU A 190 11.00 13.65 -19.26
C LEU A 190 11.52 12.80 -20.42
N SER A 191 12.70 12.21 -20.26
CA SER A 191 13.17 11.15 -21.15
C SER A 191 12.27 9.91 -21.04
N PRO A 192 12.27 8.99 -22.02
CA PRO A 192 11.50 7.76 -21.95
C PRO A 192 11.74 6.97 -20.66
N TRP A 193 12.98 6.88 -20.20
CA TRP A 193 13.31 6.20 -18.94
C TRP A 193 12.74 6.93 -17.73
N GLN A 194 12.86 8.26 -17.66
CA GLN A 194 12.32 9.06 -16.56
C GLN A 194 10.78 8.98 -16.50
N ALA A 195 10.11 9.04 -17.65
CA ALA A 195 8.66 8.89 -17.75
C ALA A 195 8.19 7.49 -17.31
N TRP A 196 8.91 6.45 -17.73
CA TRP A 196 8.67 5.08 -17.28
C TRP A 196 8.87 4.95 -15.77
N LEU A 197 9.97 5.48 -15.24
CA LEU A 197 10.34 5.36 -13.83
C LEU A 197 9.32 6.06 -12.94
N PHE A 198 8.92 7.28 -13.30
CA PHE A 198 7.90 8.02 -12.57
C PHE A 198 6.55 7.27 -12.56
N SER A 199 6.12 6.77 -13.72
CA SER A 199 4.90 5.98 -13.84
C SER A 199 4.95 4.70 -13.01
N GLU A 200 6.07 3.99 -13.05
CA GLU A 200 6.26 2.76 -12.31
C GLU A 200 6.30 3.03 -10.80
N SER A 201 6.98 4.09 -10.35
CA SER A 201 6.96 4.55 -8.95
C SER A 201 5.53 4.77 -8.44
N VAL A 202 4.66 5.41 -9.22
CA VAL A 202 3.24 5.60 -8.87
C VAL A 202 2.54 4.26 -8.70
N ARG A 203 2.65 3.38 -9.69
CA ARG A 203 1.97 2.08 -9.70
C ARG A 203 2.42 1.19 -8.55
N ARG A 204 3.73 1.08 -8.34
CA ARG A 204 4.30 0.29 -7.25
C ARG A 204 3.94 0.84 -5.88
N THR A 205 3.84 2.16 -5.72
CA THR A 205 3.37 2.79 -4.48
C THR A 205 1.92 2.41 -4.19
N ILE A 206 1.04 2.47 -5.19
CA ILE A 206 -0.37 2.05 -5.04
C ILE A 206 -0.45 0.56 -4.64
N MET A 207 0.31 -0.31 -5.29
CA MET A 207 0.33 -1.74 -4.98
C MET A 207 0.84 -2.00 -3.57
N VAL A 208 1.99 -1.43 -3.19
CA VAL A 208 2.58 -1.63 -1.85
C VAL A 208 1.66 -1.12 -0.75
N CYS A 209 0.99 0.02 -0.93
CA CYS A 209 0.00 0.51 0.03
C CYS A 209 -1.13 -0.50 0.26
N ASN A 210 -1.69 -1.05 -0.81
CA ASN A 210 -2.78 -2.02 -0.69
C ASN A 210 -2.30 -3.34 -0.08
N ILE A 211 -1.08 -3.78 -0.42
CA ILE A 211 -0.46 -4.97 0.17
C ILE A 211 -0.23 -4.78 1.68
N LEU A 212 0.32 -3.63 2.09
CA LEU A 212 0.54 -3.30 3.50
C LEU A 212 -0.77 -3.33 4.29
N LEU A 213 -1.83 -2.70 3.77
CA LEU A 213 -3.16 -2.69 4.40
C LEU A 213 -3.77 -4.10 4.47
N ALA A 214 -3.55 -4.92 3.45
CA ALA A 214 -3.98 -6.32 3.44
C ALA A 214 -3.22 -7.17 4.46
N VAL A 215 -1.91 -6.98 4.59
CA VAL A 215 -1.06 -7.63 5.60
C VAL A 215 -1.51 -7.23 7.00
N TYR A 216 -1.64 -5.93 7.26
CA TYR A 216 -2.10 -5.41 8.55
C TYR A 216 -3.49 -5.95 8.93
N SER A 217 -4.44 -5.89 7.99
CA SER A 217 -5.77 -6.47 8.17
C SER A 217 -5.68 -7.96 8.49
N SER A 218 -4.92 -8.73 7.72
CA SER A 218 -4.80 -10.18 7.93
C SER A 218 -4.19 -10.52 9.29
N LEU A 219 -3.20 -9.75 9.75
CA LEU A 219 -2.62 -9.90 11.10
C LEU A 219 -3.63 -9.54 12.20
N LYS A 220 -4.44 -8.50 12.01
CA LYS A 220 -5.40 -8.02 13.01
C LYS A 220 -6.66 -8.88 13.12
N ARG A 221 -7.26 -9.26 11.98
CA ARG A 221 -8.60 -9.89 11.90
C ARG A 221 -8.63 -11.24 11.16
N GLY A 222 -7.49 -11.72 10.63
CA GLY A 222 -7.40 -12.99 9.89
C GLY A 222 -7.80 -12.91 8.42
N TYR A 223 -8.20 -11.75 7.92
CA TYR A 223 -8.55 -11.53 6.51
C TYR A 223 -8.33 -10.08 6.08
N ALA A 224 -8.24 -9.89 4.77
CA ALA A 224 -8.19 -8.58 4.11
C ALA A 224 -9.42 -8.37 3.21
N MET A 225 -9.82 -7.11 3.07
CA MET A 225 -10.74 -6.71 2.01
C MET A 225 -10.06 -6.84 0.65
N HIS A 226 -10.77 -7.41 -0.30
CA HIS A 226 -10.26 -7.60 -1.64
C HIS A 226 -10.41 -6.32 -2.45
N SER A 227 -9.29 -5.67 -2.77
CA SER A 227 -9.26 -4.43 -3.56
C SER A 227 -9.23 -4.75 -5.05
N LEU A 228 -10.41 -4.79 -5.68
CA LEU A 228 -10.57 -5.06 -7.12
C LEU A 228 -9.83 -4.02 -8.00
N CYS A 229 -9.73 -2.77 -7.54
CA CYS A 229 -9.03 -1.71 -8.27
C CYS A 229 -7.54 -2.02 -8.47
N VAL A 230 -6.91 -2.74 -7.54
CA VAL A 230 -5.49 -3.12 -7.63
C VAL A 230 -5.29 -4.23 -8.65
N GLU A 231 -6.25 -5.15 -8.80
CA GLU A 231 -6.12 -6.24 -9.78
C GLU A 231 -6.11 -5.73 -11.22
N ALA A 232 -6.79 -4.60 -11.46
CA ALA A 232 -6.84 -3.93 -12.75
C ALA A 232 -5.66 -2.98 -13.01
N LEU A 233 -4.84 -2.66 -12.01
CA LEU A 233 -3.70 -1.73 -12.17
C LEU A 233 -2.62 -2.38 -13.04
N PRO A 234 -2.32 -1.85 -14.24
CA PRO A 234 -1.32 -2.43 -15.12
C PRO A 234 0.09 -2.03 -14.66
N PHE A 235 1.03 -2.95 -14.57
CA PHE A 235 2.44 -2.68 -14.20
C PHE A 235 3.40 -3.30 -15.21
N ASP A 236 4.67 -2.87 -15.21
CA ASP A 236 5.68 -3.45 -16.11
C ASP A 236 6.16 -4.81 -15.58
N VAL A 237 5.88 -5.87 -16.33
CA VAL A 237 6.26 -7.25 -15.95
C VAL A 237 7.77 -7.47 -15.93
N ARG A 238 8.54 -6.59 -16.58
CA ARG A 238 10.00 -6.64 -16.61
C ARG A 238 10.55 -6.01 -15.32
N THR A 239 10.22 -6.62 -14.19
CA THR A 239 10.42 -6.02 -12.86
C THR A 239 11.88 -5.65 -12.58
N LYS A 240 12.84 -6.35 -13.20
CA LYS A 240 14.29 -6.09 -13.15
C LYS A 240 14.73 -4.78 -13.81
N LEU A 241 13.93 -4.17 -14.68
CA LEU A 241 14.23 -2.84 -15.24
C LEU A 241 14.26 -1.75 -14.17
N TRP A 242 13.63 -2.01 -13.02
CA TRP A 242 13.70 -1.14 -11.84
C TRP A 242 15.11 -1.02 -11.27
N ASP A 243 16.00 -1.95 -11.62
CA ASP A 243 17.38 -1.95 -11.14
C ASP A 243 18.36 -1.24 -12.08
N ALA A 244 17.87 -0.70 -13.20
CA ALA A 244 18.68 0.16 -14.05
C ALA A 244 19.01 1.48 -13.32
N GLU A 245 20.31 1.78 -13.20
CA GLU A 245 20.80 3.04 -12.61
C GLU A 245 20.93 4.16 -13.65
N THR A 246 20.95 3.80 -14.93
CA THR A 246 21.07 4.72 -16.06
C THR A 246 20.03 4.46 -17.14
N GLU A 247 19.74 5.48 -17.95
CA GLU A 247 18.87 5.36 -19.12
C GLU A 247 19.40 4.32 -20.11
N MET A 248 20.72 4.27 -20.32
CA MET A 248 21.35 3.30 -21.22
C MET A 248 21.13 1.86 -20.76
N ASP A 249 21.29 1.57 -19.46
CA ASP A 249 21.04 0.24 -18.91
C ASP A 249 19.57 -0.16 -19.06
N TRP A 250 18.67 0.81 -18.86
CA TRP A 250 17.24 0.61 -19.05
C TRP A 250 16.89 0.32 -20.51
N GLU A 251 17.44 1.05 -21.48
CA GLU A 251 17.20 0.82 -22.92
C GLU A 251 17.71 -0.56 -23.37
N ILE A 252 18.92 -0.94 -22.92
CA ILE A 252 19.48 -2.27 -23.19
C ILE A 252 18.61 -3.36 -22.57
N GLY A 253 18.10 -3.15 -21.36
CA GLY A 253 17.18 -4.08 -20.71
C GLY A 253 15.83 -4.16 -21.42
N ALA A 254 15.27 -3.01 -21.80
CA ALA A 254 13.95 -2.88 -22.39
C ALA A 254 13.88 -3.48 -23.80
N SER A 255 14.96 -3.38 -24.58
CA SER A 255 15.06 -3.90 -25.94
C SER A 255 15.13 -5.43 -26.03
N LYS A 256 15.50 -6.12 -24.94
CA LYS A 256 15.65 -7.59 -24.91
C LYS A 256 14.32 -8.36 -24.98
N ILE A 257 13.18 -7.72 -24.73
CA ILE A 257 11.88 -8.40 -24.61
C ILE A 257 10.84 -7.70 -25.51
N THR A 258 10.31 -8.44 -26.49
CA THR A 258 9.34 -7.94 -27.49
C THR A 258 7.87 -8.11 -27.07
N SER A 259 7.61 -8.79 -25.96
CA SER A 259 6.25 -9.03 -25.43
C SER A 259 5.62 -7.76 -24.84
N PRO A 260 4.28 -7.68 -24.69
CA PRO A 260 3.63 -6.56 -24.02
C PRO A 260 4.23 -6.39 -22.62
N SER A 261 4.83 -5.22 -22.39
CA SER A 261 5.54 -4.92 -21.15
C SER A 261 4.57 -4.67 -19.99
N LEU A 262 3.40 -4.10 -20.28
CA LEU A 262 2.38 -3.81 -19.28
C LEU A 262 1.34 -4.92 -19.21
N VAL A 263 1.16 -5.46 -18.01
CA VAL A 263 0.15 -6.47 -17.71
C VAL A 263 -0.63 -6.08 -16.48
N THR A 264 -1.91 -6.44 -16.44
CA THR A 264 -2.69 -6.38 -15.20
C THR A 264 -2.24 -7.48 -14.25
N LEU A 265 -2.50 -7.30 -12.96
CA LEU A 265 -2.16 -8.29 -11.94
C LEU A 265 -2.88 -9.62 -12.16
N SER A 266 -4.13 -9.58 -12.63
CA SER A 266 -4.89 -10.79 -12.96
C SER A 266 -4.27 -11.58 -14.12
N GLN A 267 -3.74 -10.89 -15.14
CA GLN A 267 -2.99 -11.52 -16.24
C GLN A 267 -1.66 -12.10 -15.76
N PHE A 268 -0.95 -11.36 -14.89
CA PHE A 268 0.34 -11.79 -14.33
C PHE A 268 0.21 -13.08 -13.52
N THR A 269 -0.75 -13.15 -12.60
CA THR A 269 -0.95 -14.32 -11.73
C THR A 269 -1.45 -15.54 -12.48
N THR A 270 -2.21 -15.34 -13.58
CA THR A 270 -2.68 -16.44 -14.45
C THR A 270 -1.57 -17.02 -15.31
N SER A 271 -0.68 -16.15 -15.81
CA SER A 271 0.36 -16.55 -16.78
C SER A 271 1.56 -17.24 -16.12
N ARG A 272 1.77 -17.01 -14.82
CA ARG A 272 3.00 -17.41 -14.15
C ARG A 272 2.80 -18.63 -13.24
N ARG A 273 3.32 -19.78 -13.69
CA ARG A 273 3.59 -20.92 -12.80
C ARG A 273 4.85 -20.60 -11.99
N ALA A 274 4.71 -20.58 -10.66
CA ALA A 274 5.73 -20.34 -9.64
C ALA A 274 7.19 -20.51 -10.10
N SER A 275 7.85 -19.40 -10.46
CA SER A 275 9.30 -19.32 -10.61
C SER A 275 9.83 -18.31 -9.58
N THR A 276 10.63 -18.80 -8.64
CA THR A 276 11.07 -18.10 -7.42
C THR A 276 12.33 -17.25 -7.59
N ASN A 277 12.62 -16.77 -8.81
CA ASN A 277 13.79 -15.93 -9.10
C ASN A 277 13.38 -14.50 -9.49
N GLY A 278 12.34 -13.99 -8.82
CA GLY A 278 11.77 -12.66 -9.01
C GLY A 278 12.48 -11.57 -8.23
N SER A 279 12.17 -10.31 -8.55
CA SER A 279 12.52 -9.18 -7.67
C SER A 279 11.65 -9.18 -6.41
N LYS A 280 12.04 -8.48 -5.34
CA LYS A 280 11.20 -8.36 -4.12
C LYS A 280 9.80 -7.82 -4.41
N PHE A 281 9.69 -6.89 -5.37
CA PHE A 281 8.40 -6.38 -5.81
C PHE A 281 7.51 -7.48 -6.39
N GLU A 282 8.11 -8.36 -7.19
CA GLU A 282 7.42 -9.48 -7.79
C GLU A 282 6.98 -10.52 -6.77
N ASP A 283 7.83 -10.81 -5.78
CA ASP A 283 7.49 -11.68 -4.66
C ASP A 283 6.30 -11.12 -3.87
N LEU A 284 6.26 -9.80 -3.64
CA LEU A 284 5.09 -9.15 -3.03
C LEU A 284 3.81 -9.41 -3.84
N LEU A 285 3.86 -9.28 -5.17
CA LEU A 285 2.70 -9.51 -6.03
C LEU A 285 2.25 -10.96 -6.02
N VAL A 286 3.18 -11.90 -6.14
CA VAL A 286 2.86 -13.35 -6.14
C VAL A 286 2.30 -13.77 -4.79
N LEU A 287 2.88 -13.34 -3.67
CA LEU A 287 2.41 -13.72 -2.34
C LEU A 287 1.08 -13.06 -1.97
N SER A 288 0.83 -11.83 -2.44
CA SER A 288 -0.40 -11.10 -2.11
C SER A 288 -1.58 -11.48 -3.01
N PHE A 289 -1.31 -11.86 -4.27
CA PHE A 289 -2.34 -12.06 -5.30
C PHE A 289 -2.27 -13.38 -6.06
N GLY A 290 -1.29 -14.23 -5.77
CA GLY A 290 -1.26 -15.61 -6.24
C GLY A 290 -2.48 -16.40 -5.74
N LYS A 291 -2.86 -17.43 -6.51
CA LYS A 291 -3.89 -18.39 -6.13
C LYS A 291 -3.32 -19.51 -5.27
#